data_AF-A0A740NKT3-F1
#
_entry.id   AF-A0A740NKT3-F1
#
_cell.length_a   1.000
_cell.length_b   1.000
_cell.length_c   1.000
_cell.angle_alpha   90.00
_cell.angle_beta   90.00
_cell.angle_gamma   90.00
#
_symmetry.space_group_name_H-M   'P 1'
#
loop_
_entity.id
_entity.type
_entity.pdbx_description
1 polymer ?
#
loop_
_entity_poly.entity_id
_entity_poly.type
_entity_poly.pdbx_seq_one_letter_code
_entity_poly.pdbx_strand_id
1 'polypeptide(L)'
;LGREFTRDDVSEAFSIEPRRASGILNYICNRHNDDDICFDSRLHPVRGGRAQLVVRIRAVESRPDTIRRQRTDRPGGKVSDRQYDRQMAHWLLSRPAGGDTAKLAAWQAACPVREASC
;
A
#
# COMPACT_ATOMS: atom_id res chain seq x y z
N LEU A 1 14.22 21.25 13.51
CA LEU A 1 13.07 20.58 12.84
C LEU A 1 13.26 20.73 11.33
N GLY A 2 13.02 19.68 10.56
CA GLY A 2 13.19 19.72 9.10
C GLY A 2 12.22 20.67 8.41
N ARG A 3 12.63 21.19 7.25
CA ARG A 3 11.77 22.01 6.37
C ARG A 3 10.77 21.12 5.64
N GLU A 4 9.58 21.66 5.35
CA GLU A 4 8.63 21.01 4.44
C GLU A 4 9.18 20.99 3.01
N PHE A 5 8.98 19.88 2.30
CA PHE A 5 9.39 19.72 0.91
C PHE A 5 8.36 18.92 0.11
N THR A 6 8.37 19.16 -1.19
CA THR A 6 7.50 18.55 -2.20
C THR A 6 8.30 17.64 -3.12
N ARG A 7 7.60 17.00 -4.08
CA ARG A 7 8.28 16.21 -5.12
C ARG A 7 9.20 17.07 -5.98
N ASP A 8 8.88 18.34 -6.17
CA ASP A 8 9.60 19.22 -7.08
C ASP A 8 10.92 19.65 -6.41
N ASP A 9 10.89 19.95 -5.11
CA ASP A 9 12.08 20.20 -4.29
C ASP A 9 13.05 18.99 -4.28
N VAL A 10 12.51 17.76 -4.18
CA VAL A 10 13.32 16.53 -4.22
C VAL A 10 13.86 16.28 -5.62
N SER A 11 13.05 16.52 -6.64
CA SER A 11 13.47 16.39 -8.05
C SER A 11 14.64 17.33 -8.36
N GLU A 12 14.55 18.58 -7.92
CA GLU A 12 15.60 19.58 -8.07
C GLU A 12 16.86 19.23 -7.26
N ALA A 13 16.71 19.00 -5.95
CA ALA A 13 17.85 18.77 -5.06
C ALA A 13 18.68 17.53 -5.40
N PHE A 14 18.03 16.48 -5.92
CA PHE A 14 18.69 15.21 -6.25
C PHE A 14 18.86 15.00 -7.76
N SER A 15 18.48 15.98 -8.59
CA SER A 15 18.54 15.89 -10.06
C SER A 15 17.90 14.59 -10.59
N ILE A 16 16.71 14.26 -10.08
CA ILE A 16 15.95 13.07 -10.48
C ILE A 16 14.61 13.47 -11.11
N GLU A 17 14.06 12.59 -11.93
CA GLU A 17 12.74 12.79 -12.54
C GLU A 17 11.63 13.00 -11.49
N PRO A 18 10.68 13.93 -11.69
CA PRO A 18 9.58 14.18 -10.76
C PRO A 18 8.73 12.95 -10.45
N ARG A 19 8.62 12.02 -11.42
CA ARG A 19 7.95 10.73 -11.22
C ARG A 19 8.68 9.86 -10.21
N ARG A 20 10.02 9.84 -10.25
CA ARG A 20 10.85 9.11 -9.30
C ARG A 20 10.79 9.77 -7.92
N ALA A 21 10.88 11.10 -7.84
CA ALA A 21 10.69 11.86 -6.61
C ALA A 21 9.34 11.57 -5.94
N SER A 22 8.26 11.53 -6.73
CA SER A 22 6.92 11.15 -6.24
C SER A 22 6.89 9.73 -5.66
N GLY A 23 7.59 8.79 -6.30
CA GLY A 23 7.74 7.42 -5.80
C GLY A 23 8.46 7.35 -4.45
N ILE A 24 9.50 8.18 -4.26
CA ILE A 24 10.24 8.27 -3.00
C ILE A 24 9.34 8.82 -1.88
N LEU A 25 8.61 9.92 -2.14
CA LEU A 25 7.65 10.45 -1.14
C LEU A 25 6.61 9.41 -0.76
N ASN A 26 6.06 8.70 -1.75
CA ASN A 26 5.11 7.64 -1.53
C ASN A 26 5.69 6.48 -0.71
N TYR A 27 6.97 6.14 -0.92
CA TYR A 27 7.68 5.13 -0.14
C TYR A 27 7.81 5.54 1.33
N ILE A 28 8.23 6.78 1.61
CA ILE A 28 8.34 7.31 2.97
C ILE A 28 6.97 7.23 3.67
N CYS A 29 5.91 7.72 3.01
CA CYS A 29 4.57 7.74 3.59
C CYS A 29 3.99 6.34 3.88
N ASN A 30 4.25 5.35 3.03
CA ASN A 30 3.52 4.06 3.07
C ASN A 30 4.38 2.84 3.43
N ARG A 31 5.71 2.98 3.47
CA ARG A 31 6.63 1.82 3.58
C ARG A 31 7.75 2.02 4.59
N HIS A 32 7.66 3.02 5.47
CA HIS A 32 8.47 3.05 6.69
C HIS A 32 8.04 1.85 7.56
N ASN A 33 8.81 0.77 7.49
CA ASN A 33 8.76 -0.24 8.54
C ASN A 33 9.83 0.14 9.55
N ASP A 34 9.54 -0.08 10.83
CA ASP A 34 10.49 0.00 11.95
C ASP A 34 10.79 1.39 12.53
N ASP A 35 9.93 2.39 12.26
CA ASP A 35 10.03 3.77 12.79
C ASP A 35 11.36 4.50 12.48
N ASP A 36 12.12 4.00 11.49
CA ASP A 36 13.43 4.54 11.10
C ASP A 36 13.37 6.02 10.68
N ILE A 37 12.20 6.50 10.26
CA ILE A 37 11.97 7.88 9.83
C ILE A 37 10.70 8.40 10.47
N CYS A 38 10.82 9.37 11.38
CA CYS A 38 9.67 10.12 11.88
C CYS A 38 9.40 11.29 10.94
N PHE A 39 8.19 11.39 10.40
CA PHE A 39 7.80 12.46 9.48
C PHE A 39 6.35 12.90 9.68
N ASP A 40 6.04 14.09 9.18
CA ASP A 40 4.67 14.54 8.92
C ASP A 40 4.41 14.56 7.43
N SER A 41 3.17 14.30 7.03
CA SER A 41 2.72 14.49 5.66
C SER A 41 1.38 15.20 5.62
N ARG A 42 1.19 16.10 4.66
CA ARG A 42 -0.09 16.73 4.38
C ARG A 42 -0.30 16.93 2.89
N LEU A 43 -1.56 17.02 2.49
CA LEU A 43 -1.93 17.43 1.14
C LEU A 43 -2.11 18.95 1.11
N HIS A 44 -1.34 19.63 0.26
CA HIS A 44 -1.46 21.06 0.03
C HIS A 44 -2.25 21.30 -1.27
N PRO A 45 -3.37 22.04 -1.24
CA PRO A 45 -4.10 22.36 -2.45
C PRO A 45 -3.25 23.20 -3.41
N VAL A 46 -3.24 22.83 -4.68
CA VAL A 46 -2.56 23.55 -5.75
C VAL A 46 -3.58 23.99 -6.81
N ARG A 47 -3.19 24.95 -7.65
CA ARG A 47 -4.05 25.51 -8.70
C ARG A 47 -4.63 24.40 -9.59
N GLY A 48 -5.89 24.56 -9.98
CA GLY A 48 -6.60 23.62 -10.85
C GLY A 48 -7.26 22.43 -10.11
N GLY A 49 -7.60 22.59 -8.83
CA GLY A 49 -8.35 21.59 -8.07
C GLY A 49 -7.55 20.33 -7.72
N ARG A 50 -6.23 20.38 -7.86
CA ARG A 50 -5.33 19.27 -7.52
C ARG A 50 -4.74 19.51 -6.12
N ALA A 51 -4.19 18.45 -5.53
CA ALA A 51 -3.42 18.55 -4.30
C ALA A 51 -2.01 17.98 -4.50
N GLN A 52 -1.03 18.59 -3.85
CA GLN A 52 0.36 18.16 -3.84
C GLN A 52 0.72 17.60 -2.46
N LEU A 53 1.42 16.47 -2.44
CA LEU A 53 1.94 15.90 -1.21
C LEU A 53 3.14 16.73 -0.72
N VAL A 54 3.05 17.15 0.54
CA VAL A 54 4.11 17.85 1.27
C VAL A 54 4.55 16.98 2.43
N VAL A 55 5.86 16.80 2.58
CA VAL A 55 6.46 15.97 3.63
C VAL A 55 7.43 16.81 4.47
N ARG A 56 7.49 16.52 5.76
CA ARG A 56 8.47 17.08 6.69
C ARG A 56 9.11 15.96 7.50
N ILE A 57 10.42 15.79 7.39
CA ILE A 57 11.16 14.84 8.22
C ILE A 57 11.45 15.48 9.58
N ARG A 58 11.04 14.80 10.67
CA ARG A 58 11.29 15.22 12.05
C ARG A 58 12.59 14.61 12.59
N ALA A 59 12.80 13.32 12.36
CA ALA A 59 13.96 12.57 12.82
C ALA A 59 14.22 11.38 11.89
N VAL A 60 15.47 10.93 11.84
CA VAL A 60 15.91 9.71 11.15
C VAL A 60 16.76 8.93 12.14
N GLU A 61 16.37 7.70 12.46
CA GLU A 61 17.21 6.79 13.23
C GLU A 61 18.33 6.27 12.32
N SER A 62 19.58 6.57 12.66
CA SER A 62 20.73 5.99 11.97
C SER A 62 21.01 4.63 12.58
N ARG A 63 20.51 3.56 11.95
CA ARG A 63 20.98 2.20 12.27
C ARG A 63 22.24 1.92 11.45
N PRO A 64 23.31 1.38 12.06
CA PRO A 64 24.48 0.95 11.30
C PRO A 64 24.03 -0.05 10.22
N ASP A 65 24.63 0.03 9.03
CA ASP A 65 24.32 -0.74 7.82
C ASP A 65 24.44 -2.27 8.03
N THR A 66 23.56 -2.86 8.83
CA THR A 66 23.32 -4.30 8.76
C THR A 66 22.40 -4.51 7.58
N ILE A 67 23.02 -4.80 6.42
CA ILE A 67 22.44 -5.30 5.17
C ILE A 67 20.97 -5.68 5.37
N ARG A 68 20.07 -4.74 5.05
CA ARG A 68 18.63 -4.97 5.08
C ARG A 68 18.36 -6.13 4.13
N ARG A 69 18.10 -7.33 4.67
CA ARG A 69 17.69 -8.49 3.87
C ARG A 69 16.56 -8.01 2.97
N GLN A 70 16.75 -8.12 1.66
CA GLN A 70 15.70 -7.92 0.66
C GLN A 70 14.52 -8.80 1.06
N ARG A 71 13.55 -8.23 1.77
CA ARG A 71 12.27 -8.89 2.00
C ARG A 71 11.54 -8.81 0.67
N THR A 72 11.61 -9.92 -0.07
CA THR A 72 10.70 -10.24 -1.16
C THR A 72 9.26 -9.95 -0.72
N ASP A 73 8.58 -9.19 -1.56
CA ASP A 73 7.17 -8.82 -1.56
C ASP A 73 6.26 -9.41 -0.47
N ARG A 74 5.54 -8.50 0.22
CA ARG A 74 4.07 -8.45 0.17
C ARG A 74 3.47 -7.24 0.92
N PRO A 75 2.34 -6.69 0.44
CA PRO A 75 1.60 -5.61 1.11
C PRO A 75 0.87 -6.15 2.35
N GLY A 76 1.09 -5.53 3.50
CA GLY A 76 0.62 -5.93 4.83
C GLY A 76 -0.89 -6.00 5.02
N GLY A 77 -1.53 -7.06 4.50
CA GLY A 77 -2.78 -7.58 5.04
C GLY A 77 -2.49 -8.47 6.25
N LYS A 78 -3.30 -8.35 7.31
CA LYS A 78 -3.27 -9.27 8.46
C LYS A 78 -3.31 -10.70 7.92
N VAL A 79 -2.53 -11.63 8.48
CA VAL A 79 -2.37 -13.00 7.93
C VAL A 79 -3.71 -13.70 7.72
N SER A 80 -4.70 -13.43 8.59
CA SER A 80 -6.07 -13.91 8.49
C SER A 80 -6.82 -13.37 7.28
N ASP A 81 -6.60 -12.10 6.94
CA ASP A 81 -7.25 -11.39 5.83
C ASP A 81 -6.76 -11.94 4.49
N ARG A 82 -5.45 -12.17 4.38
CA ARG A 82 -4.86 -12.78 3.18
C ARG A 82 -5.33 -14.22 2.94
N GLN A 83 -5.60 -14.97 4.00
CA GLN A 83 -6.11 -16.34 3.86
C GLN A 83 -7.57 -16.33 3.37
N TYR A 84 -8.38 -15.42 3.91
CA TYR A 84 -9.75 -15.19 3.45
C TYR A 84 -9.78 -14.73 1.98
N ASP A 85 -8.96 -13.74 1.61
CA ASP A 85 -8.85 -13.25 0.24
C ASP A 85 -8.46 -14.37 -0.74
N ARG A 86 -7.54 -15.25 -0.33
CA ARG A 86 -7.10 -16.39 -1.15
C ARG A 86 -8.21 -17.43 -1.32
N GLN A 87 -8.99 -17.71 -0.27
CA GLN A 87 -10.14 -18.60 -0.33
C GLN A 87 -11.26 -18.02 -1.20
N MET A 88 -11.54 -16.72 -1.07
CA MET A 88 -12.53 -16.01 -1.88
C MET A 88 -12.11 -15.97 -3.36
N ALA A 89 -10.85 -15.67 -3.65
CA ALA A 89 -10.33 -15.66 -5.01
C ALA A 89 -10.41 -17.06 -5.66
N HIS A 90 -10.05 -18.10 -4.92
CA HIS A 90 -10.17 -19.48 -5.39
C HIS A 90 -11.65 -19.85 -5.67
N TRP A 91 -12.55 -19.48 -4.77
CA TRP A 91 -13.98 -19.70 -4.95
C TRP A 91 -14.53 -19.00 -6.21
N LEU A 92 -14.22 -17.72 -6.42
CA LEU A 92 -14.65 -16.96 -7.61
C LEU A 92 -14.17 -17.61 -8.92
N LEU A 93 -12.92 -18.06 -8.97
CA LEU A 93 -12.33 -18.70 -10.15
C LEU A 93 -12.88 -20.11 -10.41
N SER A 94 -13.41 -20.78 -9.38
CA SER A 94 -14.05 -22.10 -9.49
C SER A 94 -15.49 -22.05 -10.02
N ARG A 95 -16.01 -20.86 -10.34
CA ARG A 95 -17.39 -20.70 -10.81
C ARG A 95 -17.62 -21.51 -12.10
N PRO A 96 -18.61 -22.42 -12.13
CA PRO A 96 -18.91 -23.19 -13.33
C PRO A 96 -19.39 -22.28 -14.47
N ALA A 97 -18.77 -22.40 -15.64
CA ALA A 97 -19.18 -21.73 -16.86
C ALA A 97 -20.12 -22.64 -17.67
N GLY A 98 -21.43 -22.54 -17.42
CA GLY A 98 -22.44 -23.33 -18.14
C GLY A 98 -23.76 -23.43 -17.38
N GLY A 99 -24.86 -23.74 -18.09
CA GLY A 99 -26.23 -23.77 -17.58
C GLY A 99 -26.59 -24.94 -16.65
N ASP A 100 -25.60 -25.58 -16.02
CA ASP A 100 -25.82 -26.65 -15.03
C ASP A 100 -26.19 -26.02 -13.68
N THR A 101 -27.50 -25.90 -13.47
CA THR A 101 -28.09 -25.22 -12.30
C THR A 101 -27.71 -25.90 -10.98
N ALA A 102 -27.50 -27.21 -10.98
CA ALA A 102 -27.10 -27.96 -9.79
C ALA A 102 -25.66 -27.62 -9.37
N LYS A 103 -24.74 -27.51 -10.33
CA LYS A 103 -23.35 -27.09 -10.06
C LYS A 103 -23.27 -25.64 -9.62
N LEU A 104 -24.11 -24.77 -10.18
CA LEU A 104 -24.19 -23.38 -9.76
C LEU A 104 -24.69 -23.25 -8.31
N ALA A 105 -25.72 -24.00 -7.93
CA ALA A 105 -26.24 -24.02 -6.57
C ALA A 105 -25.22 -24.57 -5.55
N ALA A 106 -24.51 -25.65 -5.90
CA ALA A 106 -23.45 -26.20 -5.06
C ALA A 106 -22.28 -25.21 -4.88
N TRP A 107 -21.90 -24.49 -5.94
CA TRP A 107 -20.89 -23.44 -5.87
C TRP A 107 -21.34 -22.28 -4.97
N GLN A 108 -22.59 -21.83 -5.07
CA GLN A 108 -23.14 -20.78 -4.19
C GLN A 108 -23.14 -21.20 -2.71
N ALA A 109 -23.50 -22.45 -2.40
CA ALA A 109 -23.49 -22.97 -1.04
C ALA A 109 -22.07 -23.08 -0.43
N ALA A 110 -21.04 -23.21 -1.27
CA ALA A 110 -19.64 -23.27 -0.84
C ALA A 110 -18.98 -21.88 -0.67
N CYS A 111 -19.75 -20.79 -0.74
CA CYS A 111 -19.23 -19.43 -0.65
C CYS A 111 -18.65 -19.13 0.75
N PRO A 112 -17.38 -18.71 0.87
CA PRO A 112 -16.72 -18.55 2.17
C PRO A 112 -17.11 -17.25 2.93
N VAL A 113 -18.26 -16.63 2.65
CA VAL A 113 -18.68 -15.38 3.30
C VAL A 113 -18.83 -15.60 4.81
N ARG A 114 -18.20 -14.74 5.62
CA ARG A 114 -18.45 -14.69 7.07
C ARG A 114 -19.90 -14.27 7.27
N GLU A 115 -20.74 -15.13 7.85
CA GLU A 115 -21.99 -14.68 8.44
C GLU A 115 -21.64 -13.55 9.41
N ALA A 116 -22.07 -12.33 9.09
CA ALA A 116 -22.08 -11.26 10.06
C ALA A 116 -23.10 -11.69 11.11
N SER A 117 -22.62 -12.21 12.23
CA SER A 117 -23.45 -12.40 13.42
C SER A 117 -23.99 -11.01 13.80
N CYS A 118 -25.28 -10.78 13.52
CA CYS A 118 -26.06 -9.75 14.17
C CYS A 118 -26.31 -10.14 15.62
#